data_AF-A0A7V6CBE0-F1
#
_entry.id   AF-A0A7V6CBE0-F1
#
_cell.length_a   1.000
_cell.length_b   1.000
_cell.length_c   1.000
_cell.angle_alpha   90.00
_cell.angle_beta   90.00
_cell.angle_gamma   90.00
#
_symmetry.space_group_name_H-M   'P 1'
#
loop_
_entity.id
_entity.type
_entity.pdbx_description
1 polymer ?
#
loop_
_entity_poly.entity_id
_entity_poly.type
_entity_poly.pdbx_seq_one_letter_code
_entity_poly.pdbx_strand_id
1 'polypeptide(L)'
;MNLSAGIVQSLRKLGAATLFLGEILRNTPPILARPGLISRQVFNSGVLSLVIIMMSGFFVGMVIGLQGYDSLSRLRQENILGAGVALTLLKELGPVVTALLFAGRAGTAIASEIGLMAATDQLSAMEVMAVAPVQRVVVPR
;
A
#
# COMPACT_ATOMS: atom_id res chain seq x y z
N MET A 1 -10.12 19.03 -30.37
CA MET A 1 -8.67 18.79 -30.62
C MET A 1 -7.97 18.94 -29.28
N ASN A 2 -7.49 17.85 -28.66
CA ASN A 2 -6.61 17.81 -27.45
C ASN A 2 -6.29 16.37 -26.99
N LEU A 3 -6.92 15.34 -27.58
CA LEU A 3 -6.70 13.94 -27.21
C LEU A 3 -5.24 13.49 -27.41
N SER A 4 -4.58 13.93 -28.49
CA SER A 4 -3.16 13.65 -28.76
C SER A 4 -2.22 14.27 -27.72
N ALA A 5 -2.49 15.51 -27.32
CA ALA A 5 -1.72 16.19 -26.27
C ALA A 5 -1.88 15.49 -24.90
N GLY A 6 -3.10 15.06 -24.56
CA GLY A 6 -3.38 14.31 -23.34
C GLY A 6 -2.66 12.96 -23.28
N ILE A 7 -2.67 12.20 -24.39
CA ILE A 7 -1.97 10.91 -24.47
C ILE A 7 -0.46 11.08 -24.31
N VAL A 8 0.14 12.07 -24.97
CA VAL A 8 1.58 12.36 -24.85
C VAL A 8 1.94 12.77 -23.42
N GLN A 9 1.09 13.55 -22.74
CA GLN A 9 1.34 13.94 -21.36
C GLN A 9 1.22 12.76 -20.39
N SER A 10 0.24 11.88 -20.56
CA SER A 10 0.11 10.66 -19.77
C SER A 10 1.32 9.73 -19.95
N LEU A 11 1.79 9.57 -21.18
CA LEU A 11 3.02 8.82 -21.49
C LEU A 11 4.25 9.43 -20.81
N ARG A 12 4.40 10.75 -20.83
CA ARG A 12 5.51 11.44 -20.15
C ARG A 12 5.45 11.25 -18.63
N LYS A 13 4.27 11.37 -18.01
CA LYS A 13 4.09 11.16 -16.57
C LYS A 13 4.42 9.71 -16.17
N LEU A 14 3.96 8.75 -16.97
CA LEU A 14 4.23 7.33 -16.73
C LEU A 14 5.73 7.02 -16.91
N GLY A 15 6.37 7.58 -17.93
CA GLY A 15 7.83 7.48 -18.14
C GLY A 15 8.64 8.08 -16.99
N ALA A 16 8.26 9.27 -16.50
CA ALA A 16 8.90 9.89 -15.34
C ALA A 16 8.73 9.03 -14.07
N ALA A 17 7.53 8.50 -13.82
CA ALA A 17 7.26 7.64 -12.67
C ALA A 17 8.06 6.32 -12.72
N THR A 18 8.20 5.72 -13.90
CA THR A 18 9.00 4.49 -14.06
C THR A 18 10.49 4.75 -13.89
N LEU A 19 11.03 5.85 -14.43
CA LEU A 19 12.42 6.23 -14.21
C LEU A 19 12.70 6.52 -12.73
N PHE A 20 11.78 7.25 -12.06
CA PHE A 20 11.86 7.54 -10.62
C PHE A 20 11.83 6.25 -9.78
N LEU A 21 10.97 5.30 -10.12
CA LEU A 21 10.93 3.99 -9.46
C LEU A 21 12.25 3.21 -9.67
N GLY A 22 12.82 3.27 -10.87
CA GLY A 22 14.13 2.69 -11.15
C GLY A 22 15.27 3.32 -10.33
N GLU A 23 15.23 4.65 -10.15
CA GLU A 23 16.18 5.37 -9.29
C GLU A 23 16.05 4.98 -7.81
N ILE A 24 14.82 4.86 -7.30
CA ILE A 24 14.57 4.40 -5.92
C ILE A 24 15.17 3.01 -5.72
N LEU A 25 14.84 2.05 -6.61
CA LEU A 25 15.31 0.67 -6.53
C LEU A 25 16.84 0.56 -6.57
N ARG A 26 17.49 1.38 -7.41
CA ARG A 26 18.96 1.40 -7.50
C ARG A 26 19.61 1.91 -6.22
N ASN A 27 18.95 2.83 -5.50
CA ASN A 27 19.45 3.44 -4.27
C ASN A 27 18.99 2.70 -2.99
N THR A 28 18.15 1.67 -3.08
CA THR A 28 17.70 0.84 -1.95
C THR A 28 18.81 0.02 -1.25
N PRO A 29 19.77 -0.64 -1.95
CA PRO A 29 20.71 -1.58 -1.32
C PRO A 29 21.56 -1.01 -0.17
N PRO A 30 22.09 0.23 -0.24
CA PRO A 30 22.85 0.83 0.87
C PRO A 30 22.02 1.10 2.13
N ILE A 31 20.71 1.28 1.98
CA ILE A 31 19.78 1.56 3.09
C ILE A 31 19.36 0.28 3.79
N LEU A 32 19.35 -0.85 3.08
CA LEU A 32 19.10 -2.17 3.68
C LEU A 32 20.12 -2.53 4.76
N ALA A 33 21.33 -1.96 4.71
CA ALA A 33 22.34 -2.08 5.75
C ALA A 33 22.06 -1.25 7.02
N ARG A 34 20.95 -0.48 7.08
CA ARG A 34 20.55 0.36 8.23
C ARG A 34 19.21 -0.11 8.84
N PRO A 35 19.19 -1.18 9.64
CA PRO A 35 17.97 -1.81 10.12
C PRO A 35 17.08 -0.89 10.99
N GLY A 36 17.66 0.08 11.69
CA GLY A 36 16.91 1.00 12.55
C GLY A 36 15.90 1.88 11.82
N LEU A 37 16.21 2.32 10.58
CA LEU A 37 15.30 3.15 9.78
C LEU A 37 14.14 2.31 9.23
N ILE A 38 14.45 1.10 8.75
CA ILE A 38 13.46 0.17 8.21
C ILE A 38 12.49 -0.27 9.29
N SER A 39 12.97 -0.62 10.49
CA SER A 39 12.10 -1.02 11.60
C SER A 39 11.11 0.09 11.97
N ARG A 40 11.55 1.35 11.97
CA ARG A 40 10.68 2.48 12.27
C ARG A 40 9.61 2.68 11.20
N GLN A 41 9.98 2.50 9.93
CA GLN A 41 9.03 2.60 8.82
C GLN A 41 8.04 1.44 8.80
N VAL A 42 8.49 0.20 9.03
CA VAL A 42 7.63 -0.97 9.15
C VAL A 42 6.67 -0.82 10.33
N PHE A 43 7.12 -0.24 11.45
CA PHE A 43 6.23 0.05 12.57
C PHE A 43 5.17 1.10 12.18
N ASN A 44 5.57 2.23 11.60
CA ASN A 44 4.66 3.31 11.25
C ASN A 44 3.64 2.92 10.16
N SER A 45 4.10 2.24 9.11
CA SER A 45 3.26 1.82 7.99
C SER A 45 2.49 0.53 8.28
N GLY A 46 3.11 -0.43 8.99
CA GLY A 46 2.53 -1.73 9.30
C GLY A 46 1.62 -1.69 10.53
N VAL A 47 2.17 -1.40 11.71
CA VAL A 47 1.44 -1.52 12.99
C VAL A 47 0.24 -0.59 13.06
N LEU A 48 0.39 0.65 12.58
CA LEU A 48 -0.74 1.59 12.57
C LEU A 48 -1.83 1.22 11.55
N SER A 49 -1.53 0.39 10.53
CA SER A 49 -2.51 -0.13 9.58
C SER A 49 -3.18 -1.42 10.07
N LEU A 50 -2.55 -2.12 11.02
CA LEU A 50 -3.01 -3.40 11.57
C LEU A 50 -4.42 -3.30 12.16
N VAL A 51 -4.74 -2.22 12.88
CA VAL A 51 -6.04 -2.04 13.54
C VAL A 51 -7.18 -2.04 12.52
N ILE A 52 -7.03 -1.30 11.41
CA ILE A 52 -8.04 -1.23 10.36
C ILE A 52 -8.18 -2.58 9.65
N ILE A 53 -7.05 -3.24 9.33
CA ILE A 53 -7.06 -4.55 8.65
C ILE A 53 -7.73 -5.62 9.53
N MET A 54 -7.42 -5.68 10.82
CA MET A 54 -8.04 -6.65 11.74
C MET A 54 -9.54 -6.39 11.92
N MET A 55 -9.93 -5.13 12.13
CA MET A 55 -11.33 -4.76 12.30
C MET A 55 -12.14 -5.08 11.02
N SER A 56 -11.63 -4.69 9.85
CA SER A 56 -12.28 -5.00 8.58
C SER A 56 -12.32 -6.50 8.31
N GLY A 57 -11.23 -7.22 8.55
CA GLY A 57 -11.16 -8.67 8.39
C GLY A 57 -12.16 -9.42 9.28
N PHE A 58 -12.36 -8.96 10.51
CA PHE A 58 -13.37 -9.52 11.42
C PHE A 58 -14.79 -9.38 10.85
N PHE A 59 -15.19 -8.17 10.43
CA PHE A 59 -16.52 -7.96 9.87
C PHE A 59 -16.73 -8.68 8.54
N VAL A 60 -15.72 -8.67 7.65
CA VAL A 60 -15.78 -9.39 6.38
C VAL A 60 -15.94 -10.90 6.61
N GLY A 61 -15.19 -11.46 7.56
CA GLY A 61 -15.30 -12.87 7.94
C GLY A 61 -16.68 -13.23 8.48
N MET A 62 -17.26 -12.38 9.35
CA MET A 62 -18.62 -12.58 9.87
C MET A 62 -19.67 -12.57 8.76
N VAL A 63 -19.58 -11.61 7.83
CA VAL A 63 -20.52 -11.49 6.70
C VAL A 63 -20.45 -12.72 5.79
N ILE A 64 -19.24 -13.16 5.44
CA ILE A 64 -19.06 -14.34 4.57
C ILE A 64 -19.49 -15.62 5.29
N GLY A 65 -19.23 -15.75 6.59
CA GLY A 65 -19.67 -16.90 7.38
C GLY A 65 -21.19 -17.02 7.40
N LEU A 66 -21.90 -15.92 7.65
CA LEU A 66 -23.35 -15.89 7.69
C LEU A 66 -23.97 -16.16 6.30
N GLN A 67 -23.51 -15.45 5.27
CA GLN A 67 -24.00 -15.64 3.90
C GLN A 67 -23.65 -17.03 3.33
N GLY A 68 -22.47 -17.53 3.69
CA GLY A 68 -22.02 -18.88 3.34
C GLY A 68 -22.92 -19.94 3.95
N TYR A 69 -23.30 -19.78 5.22
CA TYR A 69 -24.22 -20.71 5.90
C TYR A 69 -25.58 -20.74 5.20
N ASP A 70 -26.17 -19.58 4.90
CA ASP A 70 -27.47 -19.49 4.21
C ASP A 70 -27.43 -20.09 2.80
N SER A 71 -26.27 -20.05 2.14
CA SER A 71 -26.08 -20.63 0.81
C SER A 71 -25.92 -22.14 0.84
N LEU A 72 -25.12 -22.66 1.78
CA LEU A 72 -24.79 -24.09 1.90
C LEU A 72 -25.90 -24.89 2.59
N SER A 73 -26.65 -24.29 3.51
CA SER A 73 -27.81 -24.92 4.16
C SER A 73 -28.90 -25.29 3.15
N ARG A 74 -29.11 -24.46 2.12
CA ARG A 74 -30.03 -24.77 0.99
C ARG A 74 -29.62 -26.01 0.22
N LEU A 75 -28.32 -26.30 0.15
CA LEU A 75 -27.75 -27.45 -0.52
C LEU A 75 -27.56 -28.66 0.42
N ARG A 76 -27.93 -28.53 1.72
CA ARG A 76 -27.65 -29.50 2.79
C ARG A 76 -26.17 -29.87 2.92
N GLN A 77 -25.27 -28.92 2.65
CA GLN A 77 -23.81 -29.12 2.68
C GLN A 77 -23.15 -28.23 3.75
N GLU A 78 -23.69 -28.20 4.96
CA GLU A 78 -23.18 -27.34 6.04
C GLU A 78 -21.76 -27.72 6.50
N ASN A 79 -21.38 -29.00 6.34
CA ASN A 79 -20.06 -29.51 6.74
C ASN A 79 -18.88 -28.88 5.98
N ILE A 80 -19.10 -28.35 4.78
CA ILE A 80 -18.03 -27.73 3.97
C ILE A 80 -17.91 -26.22 4.18
N LEU A 81 -18.75 -25.62 5.03
CA LEU A 81 -18.78 -24.18 5.25
C LEU A 81 -17.42 -23.64 5.71
N GLY A 82 -16.82 -24.25 6.73
CA GLY A 82 -15.54 -23.80 7.28
C GLY A 82 -14.41 -23.85 6.25
N ALA A 83 -14.33 -24.94 5.47
CA ALA A 83 -13.34 -25.08 4.42
C ALA A 83 -13.54 -24.07 3.27
N GLY A 84 -14.80 -23.84 2.88
CA GLY A 84 -15.15 -22.85 1.85
C GLY A 84 -14.76 -21.43 2.26
N VAL A 85 -15.15 -21.00 3.47
CA VAL A 85 -14.83 -19.67 3.99
C VAL A 85 -13.31 -19.47 4.10
N ALA A 86 -12.59 -20.47 4.63
CA ALA A 86 -11.13 -20.40 4.75
C ALA A 86 -10.43 -20.28 3.38
N LEU A 87 -10.84 -21.07 2.39
CA LEU A 87 -10.27 -21.02 1.04
C LEU A 87 -10.50 -19.67 0.36
N THR A 88 -11.72 -19.13 0.43
CA THR A 88 -12.06 -17.83 -0.16
C THR A 88 -11.27 -16.69 0.49
N LEU A 89 -11.15 -16.71 1.82
CA LEU A 89 -10.35 -15.71 2.54
C LEU A 89 -8.85 -15.83 2.22
N LEU A 90 -8.29 -17.03 2.17
CA LEU A 90 -6.85 -17.20 1.92
C LEU A 90 -6.45 -16.88 0.47
N LYS A 91 -7.27 -17.26 -0.51
CA LYS A 91 -6.88 -17.17 -1.94
C LYS A 91 -7.32 -15.89 -2.63
N GLU A 92 -8.46 -15.33 -2.22
CA GLU A 92 -9.07 -14.22 -2.95
C GLU A 92 -9.19 -12.98 -2.07
N LEU A 93 -10.07 -13.03 -1.08
CA LEU A 93 -10.51 -11.82 -0.39
C LEU A 93 -9.47 -11.30 0.60
N GLY A 94 -8.72 -12.19 1.29
CA GLY A 94 -7.70 -11.78 2.24
C GLY A 94 -6.61 -10.93 1.60
N PRO A 95 -5.92 -11.40 0.55
CA PRO A 95 -4.90 -10.61 -0.15
C PRO A 95 -5.47 -9.31 -0.75
N VAL A 96 -6.62 -9.37 -1.41
CA VAL A 96 -7.22 -8.21 -2.11
C VAL A 96 -7.66 -7.14 -1.12
N VAL A 97 -8.42 -7.50 -0.09
CA VAL A 97 -8.92 -6.54 0.91
C VAL A 97 -7.76 -5.94 1.70
N THR A 98 -6.79 -6.77 2.10
CA THR A 98 -5.61 -6.28 2.83
C THR A 98 -4.79 -5.31 1.98
N ALA A 99 -4.55 -5.62 0.69
CA ALA A 99 -3.82 -4.74 -0.21
C ALA A 99 -4.54 -3.40 -0.43
N LEU A 100 -5.87 -3.43 -0.63
CA LEU A 100 -6.67 -2.23 -0.82
C LEU A 100 -6.68 -1.33 0.44
N LEU A 101 -6.90 -1.91 1.62
CA LEU A 101 -6.89 -1.18 2.89
C LEU A 101 -5.50 -0.62 3.20
N PHE A 102 -4.45 -1.40 2.96
CA PHE A 102 -3.07 -0.97 3.16
C PHE A 102 -2.70 0.19 2.21
N ALA A 103 -3.00 0.06 0.93
CA ALA A 103 -2.78 1.13 -0.05
C ALA A 103 -3.57 2.39 0.32
N GLY A 104 -4.81 2.22 0.77
CA GLY A 104 -5.68 3.33 1.20
C GLY A 104 -5.14 4.07 2.42
N ARG A 105 -4.63 3.38 3.45
CA ARG A 105 -4.16 4.04 4.67
C ARG A 105 -2.68 4.40 4.65
N ALA A 106 -1.80 3.42 4.40
CA ALA A 106 -0.36 3.65 4.41
C ALA A 106 0.09 4.46 3.19
N GLY A 107 -0.47 4.17 2.00
CA GLY A 107 -0.14 4.89 0.78
C GLY A 107 -0.53 6.38 0.83
N THR A 108 -1.73 6.68 1.34
CA THR A 108 -2.16 8.08 1.50
C THR A 108 -1.37 8.82 2.58
N ALA A 109 -1.01 8.15 3.68
CA ALA A 109 -0.17 8.73 4.72
C ALA A 109 1.21 9.12 4.17
N ILE A 110 1.86 8.22 3.42
CA ILE A 110 3.17 8.49 2.79
C ILE A 110 3.06 9.64 1.79
N ALA A 111 2.04 9.62 0.92
CA ALA A 111 1.83 10.67 -0.07
C ALA A 111 1.57 12.04 0.59
N SER A 112 0.78 12.07 1.66
CA SER A 112 0.47 13.29 2.40
C SER A 112 1.69 13.84 3.14
N GLU A 113 2.52 12.97 3.72
CA GLU A 113 3.75 13.37 4.40
C GLU A 113 4.75 14.01 3.41
N ILE A 114 4.98 13.38 2.26
CA ILE A 114 5.84 13.93 1.20
C ILE A 114 5.24 15.23 0.65
N GLY A 115 3.92 15.27 0.45
CA GLY A 115 3.21 16.47 0.00
C GLY A 115 3.35 17.64 0.97
N LEU A 116 3.28 17.40 2.28
CA LEU A 116 3.51 18.41 3.30
C LEU A 116 4.95 18.92 3.28
N MET A 117 5.94 18.03 3.15
CA MET A 117 7.36 18.40 3.04
C MET A 117 7.63 19.25 1.79
N ALA A 118 6.97 18.92 0.67
CA ALA A 118 7.06 19.69 -0.56
C ALA A 118 6.39 21.07 -0.41
N ALA A 119 5.23 21.14 0.23
CA ALA A 119 4.50 22.40 0.44
C ALA A 119 5.16 23.35 1.44
N THR A 120 6.03 22.84 2.31
CA THR A 120 6.77 23.62 3.33
C THR A 120 8.23 23.88 2.94
N ASP A 121 8.59 23.66 1.67
CA ASP A 121 9.93 23.83 1.11
C ASP A 121 11.04 23.01 1.80
N GLN A 122 10.68 22.00 2.61
CA GLN A 122 11.65 21.17 3.31
C GLN A 122 12.53 20.37 2.34
N LEU A 123 11.96 19.90 1.22
CA LEU A 123 12.72 19.18 0.20
C LEU A 123 13.78 20.07 -0.46
N SER A 124 13.40 21.30 -0.82
CA SER A 124 14.29 22.31 -1.41
C SER A 124 15.39 22.73 -0.43
N ALA A 125 15.07 22.87 0.86
CA ALA A 125 16.05 23.18 1.90
C ALA A 125 17.12 22.09 2.02
N MET A 126 16.76 20.82 1.85
CA MET A 126 17.73 19.72 1.86
C MET A 126 18.72 19.80 0.69
N GLU A 127 18.25 20.18 -0.50
CA GLU A 127 19.11 20.36 -1.67
C GLU A 127 20.15 21.48 -1.45
N VAL A 128 19.74 22.59 -0.81
CA VAL A 128 20.65 23.68 -0.43
C VAL A 128 21.70 23.22 0.59
N MET A 129 21.35 22.27 1.47
CA MET A 129 22.27 21.67 2.43
C MET A 129 23.14 20.54 1.83
N ALA A 130 23.14 20.37 0.50
CA ALA A 130 23.83 19.29 -0.20
C ALA A 130 23.40 17.88 0.23
N VAL A 131 22.14 17.73 0.67
CA VAL A 131 21.53 16.44 1.04
C VAL A 131 20.51 16.04 -0.01
N ALA A 132 20.71 14.89 -0.66
CA ALA A 132 19.77 14.37 -1.65
C ALA A 132 18.41 14.00 -1.00
N PRO A 133 17.30 14.70 -1.31
CA PRO A 133 16.01 14.45 -0.67
C PRO A 133 15.45 13.06 -1.00
N VAL A 134 15.62 12.58 -2.24
CA VAL A 134 15.15 11.26 -2.67
C VAL A 134 15.78 10.14 -1.82
N GLN A 135 17.10 10.15 -1.65
CA GLN A 135 17.82 9.12 -0.89
C GLN A 135 17.49 9.15 0.60
N ARG A 136 17.21 10.34 1.16
CA ARG A 136 17.01 10.51 2.60
C ARG A 136 15.55 10.36 3.04
N VAL A 137 14.60 10.78 2.19
CA VAL A 137 13.16 10.82 2.51
C VAL A 137 12.43 9.69 1.79
N VAL A 138 12.65 9.48 0.50
CA VAL A 138 11.84 8.55 -0.29
C VAL A 138 12.30 7.10 -0.13
N VAL A 139 13.61 6.83 -0.23
CA VAL A 139 14.12 5.45 -0.24
C VAL A 139 13.90 4.66 1.06
N PRO A 140 13.96 5.25 2.27
CA PRO A 140 13.66 4.52 3.51
C PRO A 140 12.17 4.20 3.71
N ARG A 141 11.27 4.81 2.92
CA ARG A 141 9.82 4.72 3.11
C ARG A 141 9.19 3.58 2.32
#